data_AF-A0A9P4YUW1-F1
#
_entry.id   AF-A0A9P4YUW1-F1
#
_cell.length_a   1.000
_cell.length_b   1.000
_cell.length_c   1.000
_cell.angle_alpha   90.00
_cell.angle_beta   90.00
_cell.angle_gamma   90.00
#
_symmetry.space_group_name_H-M   'P 1'
#
loop_
_entity.id
_entity.type
_entity.pdbx_description
1 polymer ?
#
loop_
_entity_poly.entity_id
_entity_poly.type
_entity_poly.pdbx_seq_one_letter_code
_entity_poly.pdbx_strand_id
1 'polypeptide(L)'
;MAMFEVNVFTPEQFGAFIPWLAVWRGNLSVLVHPNTYQPGESQAVNDLKDHTERAIWMGERVPLDVSLFQRTIVAEQTAHAGDVRHTAA
;
A
#
# COMPACT_ATOMS: atom_id res chain seq x y z
N MET A 1 16.74 1.09 3.63
CA MET A 1 16.63 1.16 5.10
C MET A 1 16.04 -0.16 5.60
N ALA A 2 16.40 -0.62 6.79
CA ALA A 2 15.75 -1.80 7.36
C ALA A 2 14.37 -1.40 7.92
N MET A 3 13.38 -2.28 7.77
CA MET A 3 12.03 -2.11 8.31
C MET A 3 11.45 -3.46 8.75
N PHE A 4 10.40 -3.43 9.56
CA PHE A 4 9.58 -4.60 9.87
C PHE A 4 8.11 -4.21 9.73
N GLU A 5 7.27 -5.21 9.47
CA GLU A 5 5.84 -5.02 9.27
C GLU A 5 5.05 -5.60 10.46
N VAL A 6 3.98 -4.93 10.83
CA VAL A 6 3.00 -5.43 11.79
C VAL A 6 1.62 -5.28 11.17
N ASN A 7 0.92 -6.41 11.02
CA ASN A 7 -0.46 -6.41 10.54
C ASN A 7 -1.44 -6.30 11.70
N VAL A 8 -2.34 -5.32 11.60
CA VAL A 8 -3.50 -5.16 12.49
C VAL A 8 -4.76 -5.48 11.69
N PHE A 9 -5.62 -6.32 12.25
CA PHE A 9 -6.75 -6.91 11.51
C PHE A 9 -8.12 -6.47 12.04
N THR A 10 -8.18 -5.83 13.21
CA THR A 10 -9.45 -5.36 13.79
C THR A 10 -9.40 -3.88 14.17
N PRO A 11 -10.55 -3.18 14.18
CA PRO A 11 -10.63 -1.79 14.64
C PRO A 11 -10.10 -1.62 16.08
N GLU A 12 -10.30 -2.60 16.95
CA GLU A 12 -9.83 -2.56 18.34
C GLU A 12 -8.30 -2.64 18.40
N GLN A 13 -7.69 -3.50 17.59
CA GLN A 13 -6.22 -3.56 17.46
C GLN A 13 -5.67 -2.24 16.93
N PHE A 14 -6.30 -1.66 15.90
CA PHE A 14 -5.91 -0.36 15.38
C PHE A 14 -6.02 0.73 16.45
N GLY A 15 -7.16 0.78 17.15
CA GLY A 15 -7.43 1.75 18.23
C GLY A 15 -6.48 1.62 19.42
N ALA A 16 -5.96 0.43 19.70
CA ALA A 16 -4.97 0.22 20.76
C ALA A 16 -3.53 0.50 20.29
N PHE A 17 -3.15 -0.01 19.12
CA PHE A 17 -1.76 -0.05 18.68
C PHE A 17 -1.27 1.30 18.13
N ILE A 18 -2.11 2.00 17.38
CA ILE A 18 -1.74 3.27 16.74
C ILE A 18 -1.44 4.36 17.78
N PRO A 19 -2.26 4.57 18.83
CA PRO A 19 -1.90 5.48 19.93
C PRO A 19 -0.68 5.03 20.73
N TRP A 20 -0.47 3.72 20.89
CA TRP A 20 0.74 3.21 21.55
C TRP A 20 2.01 3.60 20.78
N LEU A 21 2.01 3.48 19.45
CA LEU A 21 3.12 3.93 18.61
C LEU A 21 3.37 5.44 18.74
N ALA A 22 2.32 6.24 18.86
CA ALA A 22 2.46 7.69 19.03
C ALA A 22 3.25 8.06 20.29
N VAL A 23 3.20 7.23 21.35
CA VAL A 23 3.92 7.44 22.61
C VAL A 23 5.29 6.75 22.61
N TRP A 24 5.39 5.54 22.07
CA TRP A 24 6.52 4.63 22.34
C TRP A 24 7.46 4.36 21.15
N ARG A 25 7.18 4.87 19.94
CA ARG A 25 8.05 4.63 18.78
C ARG A 25 9.43 5.31 18.85
N GLY A 26 9.65 6.21 19.82
CA GLY A 26 10.87 7.01 19.92
C GLY A 26 11.12 7.83 18.65
N ASN A 27 12.34 7.77 18.11
CA ASN A 27 12.73 8.50 16.91
C ASN A 27 12.47 7.74 15.59
N LEU A 28 11.78 6.60 15.65
CA LEU A 28 11.53 5.77 14.46
C LEU A 28 10.40 6.35 13.60
N SER A 29 10.59 6.37 12.29
CA SER A 29 9.54 6.67 11.33
C SER A 29 8.62 5.48 11.12
N VAL A 30 7.31 5.73 11.05
CA VAL A 30 6.29 4.70 10.84
C VAL A 30 5.40 5.12 9.68
N LEU A 31 5.27 4.23 8.70
CA LEU A 31 4.23 4.26 7.68
C LEU A 31 3.08 3.37 8.15
N VAL A 32 1.88 3.95 8.26
CA VAL A 32 0.64 3.21 8.52
C VAL A 32 -0.22 3.34 7.28
N HIS A 33 -0.60 2.24 6.66
CA HIS A 33 -1.52 2.27 5.52
C HIS A 33 -2.70 1.33 5.74
N PRO A 34 -3.86 1.63 5.15
CA PRO A 34 -4.95 0.66 5.07
C PRO A 34 -4.62 -0.43 4.04
N ASN A 35 -5.37 -1.53 4.08
CA ASN A 35 -5.42 -2.50 2.99
C ASN A 35 -6.82 -2.44 2.39
N THR A 36 -6.97 -1.73 1.28
CA THR A 36 -8.26 -1.48 0.66
C THR A 36 -8.44 -2.28 -0.62
N TYR A 37 -9.71 -2.46 -0.98
CA TYR A 37 -10.12 -2.99 -2.26
C TYR A 37 -11.17 -2.05 -2.84
N GLN A 38 -10.89 -1.51 -4.02
CA GLN A 38 -11.84 -0.71 -4.79
C GLN A 38 -12.26 -1.48 -6.05
N PRO A 39 -13.55 -1.83 -6.18
CA PRO A 39 -14.06 -2.44 -7.40
C PRO A 39 -13.75 -1.58 -8.63
N GLY A 40 -13.30 -2.23 -9.72
CA GLY A 40 -12.95 -1.54 -10.97
C GLY A 40 -11.51 -1.01 -11.04
N GLU A 41 -10.74 -1.11 -9.96
CA GLU A 41 -9.29 -0.87 -9.98
C GLU A 41 -8.53 -2.19 -9.77
N SER A 42 -7.34 -2.34 -10.35
CA SER A 42 -6.50 -3.50 -10.06
C SER A 42 -5.97 -3.43 -8.62
N GLN A 43 -5.61 -4.58 -8.05
CA GLN A 43 -5.06 -4.60 -6.69
C GLN A 43 -3.76 -3.79 -6.61
N ALA A 44 -2.92 -3.84 -7.65
CA ALA A 44 -1.68 -3.06 -7.70
C ALA A 44 -1.93 -1.53 -7.67
N VAL A 45 -3.04 -1.06 -8.24
CA VAL A 45 -3.46 0.35 -8.14
C VAL A 45 -3.91 0.68 -6.72
N ASN A 46 -4.69 -0.21 -6.09
CA ASN A 46 -5.13 -0.02 -4.70
C ASN A 46 -3.93 0.00 -3.75
N ASP A 47 -3.00 -0.94 -3.87
CA ASP A 47 -1.80 -1.02 -3.03
C ASP A 47 -0.93 0.24 -3.19
N LEU A 48 -0.75 0.72 -4.42
CA LEU A 48 -0.02 1.97 -4.66
C LEU A 48 -0.66 3.14 -3.91
N LYS A 49 -1.98 3.30 -3.99
CA LYS A 49 -2.71 4.37 -3.30
C LYS A 49 -2.69 4.20 -1.79
N ASP A 50 -2.78 2.97 -1.31
CA ASP A 50 -2.72 2.64 0.11
C ASP A 50 -1.39 3.09 0.71
N HIS A 51 -0.28 2.81 0.05
CA HIS A 51 1.07 3.17 0.50
C HIS A 51 1.41 4.66 0.31
N THR A 52 0.64 5.41 -0.50
CA THR A 52 0.98 6.80 -0.87
C THR A 52 -0.07 7.82 -0.44
N GLU A 53 -1.27 7.75 -1.00
CA GLU A 53 -2.35 8.74 -0.83
C GLU A 53 -3.14 8.52 0.45
N ARG A 54 -3.33 7.27 0.86
CA ARG A 54 -4.17 6.88 2.01
C ARG A 54 -3.35 6.58 3.27
N ALA A 55 -2.04 6.75 3.19
CA ALA A 55 -1.12 6.47 4.29
C ALA A 55 -1.05 7.59 5.32
N ILE A 56 -0.83 7.21 6.56
CA ILE A 56 -0.49 8.07 7.69
C ILE A 56 0.99 7.89 7.99
N TRP A 57 1.69 9.00 8.22
CA TRP A 57 3.07 9.00 8.69
C TRP A 57 3.16 9.45 10.14
N MET A 58 4.00 8.75 10.93
CA MET A 58 4.43 9.23 12.24
C MET A 58 5.95 9.35 12.27
N GLY A 59 6.45 10.54 12.62
CA GLY A 59 7.88 10.86 12.56
C GLY A 59 8.28 11.43 11.19
N GLU A 60 9.53 11.22 10.80
CA GLU A 60 10.05 11.71 9.52
C GLU A 60 9.49 10.89 8.36
N ARG A 61 8.89 11.54 7.37
CA ARG A 61 8.44 10.86 6.16
C ARG A 61 9.64 10.41 5.33
N VAL A 62 9.72 9.11 5.05
CA VAL A 62 10.78 8.52 4.23
C VAL A 62 10.30 8.35 2.78
N PRO A 63 11.11 8.66 1.77
CA PRO A 63 10.78 8.34 0.38
C PRO A 63 10.57 6.84 0.17
N LEU A 64 9.47 6.46 -0.47
CA LEU A 64 9.15 5.06 -0.78
C LEU A 64 9.53 4.74 -2.23
N ASP A 65 10.19 3.60 -2.43
CA ASP A 65 10.32 3.00 -3.77
C ASP A 65 9.02 2.27 -4.12
N VAL A 66 8.21 2.89 -4.97
CA VAL A 66 6.92 2.37 -5.44
C VAL A 66 7.02 1.67 -6.81
N SER A 67 8.24 1.47 -7.31
CA SER A 67 8.47 0.94 -8.66
C SER A 67 7.90 -0.47 -8.83
N LEU A 68 7.78 -1.25 -7.74
CA LEU A 68 7.14 -2.56 -7.76
C LEU A 68 5.68 -2.46 -8.21
N PHE A 69 4.88 -1.59 -7.57
CA PHE A 69 3.47 -1.40 -7.93
C PHE A 69 3.33 -0.92 -9.38
N GLN A 70 4.16 0.04 -9.78
CA GLN A 70 4.14 0.60 -11.13
C GLN A 70 4.43 -0.48 -12.20
N ARG A 71 5.43 -1.33 -11.98
CA ARG A 71 5.74 -2.44 -12.90
C ARG A 71 4.58 -3.44 -12.98
N THR A 72 3.96 -3.78 -11.85
CA THR A 72 2.80 -4.68 -11.83
C THR A 72 1.61 -4.09 -12.59
N ILE A 73 1.29 -2.81 -12.38
CA ILE A 73 0.22 -2.10 -13.10
C ILE A 73 0.45 -2.18 -14.62
N VAL A 74 1.67 -1.86 -15.07
CA VAL A 74 2.01 -1.91 -16.51
C VAL A 74 1.92 -3.33 -17.07
N ALA A 75 2.39 -4.33 -16.31
CA ALA A 75 2.32 -5.74 -16.73
C ALA A 75 0.86 -6.22 -16.87
N GLU A 76 0.00 -5.91 -15.91
CA GLU A 76 -1.44 -6.23 -15.94
C GLU A 76 -2.15 -5.57 -17.13
N GLN A 77 -1.87 -4.28 -17.37
CA GLN A 77 -2.42 -3.54 -18.50
C GLN A 77 -1.96 -4.12 -19.85
N THR A 78 -0.69 -4.52 -19.94
CA THR A 78 -0.12 -5.11 -21.15
C THR A 78 -0.74 -6.48 -21.44
N ALA A 79 -0.91 -7.32 -20.41
CA ALA A 79 -1.56 -8.63 -20.53
C ALA A 79 -3.01 -8.50 -21.01
N HIS A 80 -3.77 -7.56 -20.43
CA HIS A 80 -5.15 -7.31 -20.83
C HIS A 80 -5.26 -6.80 -22.28
N ALA A 81 -4.37 -5.89 -22.69
CA ALA A 81 -4.34 -5.38 -24.07
C ALA A 81 -3.98 -6.47 -25.10
N GLY A 82 -3.18 -7.47 -24.72
CA GLY A 82 -2.85 -8.62 -25.55
C GLY A 82 -4.05 -9.55 -25.74
N ASP A 83 -4.80 -9.84 -24.68
CA ASP A 83 -5.97 -10.73 -24.70
C ASP A 83 -7.11 -10.20 -25.58
N VAL A 84 -7.38 -8.89 -25.51
CA VAL A 84 -8.38 -8.22 -26.37
C VAL A 84 -8.01 -8.29 -27.86
N ARG A 85 -6.72 -8.36 -28.20
CA ARG A 85 -6.27 -8.49 -29.60
C ARG A 85 -6.42 -9.91 -30.15
N HIS A 86 -6.44 -10.94 -29.29
CA HIS A 86 -6.58 -12.33 -29.71
C HIS A 86 -8.04 -12.79 -29.85
N THR A 87 -8.99 -12.10 -29.22
CA THR A 87 -10.42 -12.44 -29.24
C THR A 87 -11.22 -11.74 -30.35
N ALA A 88 -10.58 -10.88 -31.14
CA ALA A 88 -11.21 -10.06 -32.18
C ALA A 88 -11.07 -10.64 -33.62
N ALA A 89 -10.90 -11.96 -33.78
CA ALA A 89 -10.78 -12.64 -35.07
C ALA A 89 -11.98 -13.54 -35.37
#